data_AF-N8WVL7-F1
#
_entry.id   AF-N8WVL7-F1
#
_cell.length_a   1.000
_cell.length_b   1.000
_cell.length_c   1.000
_cell.angle_alpha   90.00
_cell.angle_beta   90.00
_cell.angle_gamma   90.00
#
_symmetry.space_group_name_H-M   'P 1'
#
loop_
_entity.id
_entity.type
_entity.pdbx_description
1 polymer ?
#
loop_
_entity_poly.entity_id
_entity_poly.type
_entity_poly.pdbx_seq_one_letter_code
_entity_poly.pdbx_strand_id
1 'polypeptide(L)'
;MKKTGKAAFVSEQDLKITLDSLKGKNALRNKAILLASHFMGLRAKEIASLKMGDVYDFKNEILKDTIRLLAAYTKGNKYREVFLLDDTARSTMQDYILSRPDQGPSAPLFLSQKLTPFTANTMQRMIGNIYKKADINGTSHSGRRSFATRLIRHNVDIYSIQQLMGHSSIMTTQEYFVSDPNLLKEKVLKLSQ
;
A
#
# COMPACT_ATOMS: atom_id res chain seq x y z
N MET A 1 -19.91 -16.48 -15.37
CA MET A 1 -18.77 -16.79 -14.48
C MET A 1 -18.72 -15.76 -13.35
N LYS A 2 -19.04 -16.14 -12.12
CA LYS A 2 -19.00 -15.24 -10.95
C LYS A 2 -17.54 -14.89 -10.64
N LYS A 3 -17.17 -13.61 -10.72
CA LYS A 3 -15.86 -13.10 -10.26
C LYS A 3 -15.80 -13.13 -8.72
N THR A 4 -15.67 -14.31 -8.14
CA THR A 4 -15.31 -14.47 -6.72
C THR A 4 -13.80 -14.59 -6.61
N GLY A 5 -13.07 -13.53 -6.96
CA GLY A 5 -11.60 -13.54 -6.95
C GLY A 5 -11.06 -12.62 -5.86
N LYS A 6 -10.91 -13.11 -4.63
CA LYS A 6 -10.20 -12.36 -3.57
C LYS A 6 -8.79 -12.02 -4.09
N ALA A 7 -8.37 -10.75 -3.99
CA ALA A 7 -7.04 -10.33 -4.46
C ALA A 7 -5.94 -11.21 -3.85
N ALA A 8 -5.01 -11.75 -4.65
CA ALA A 8 -4.00 -12.69 -4.15
C ALA A 8 -3.10 -12.07 -3.07
N PHE A 9 -2.66 -12.88 -2.10
CA PHE A 9 -1.60 -12.53 -1.16
C PHE A 9 -0.26 -12.57 -1.89
N VAL A 10 0.55 -11.52 -1.73
CA VAL A 10 1.91 -11.44 -2.28
C VAL A 10 2.89 -11.56 -1.12
N SER A 11 3.75 -12.58 -1.15
CA SER A 11 4.74 -12.81 -0.10
C SER A 11 5.83 -11.74 -0.12
N GLU A 12 6.66 -11.67 0.92
CA GLU A 12 7.82 -10.78 0.95
C GLU A 12 8.84 -11.13 -0.14
N GLN A 13 9.01 -12.43 -0.41
CA GLN A 13 9.84 -12.91 -1.51
C GLN A 13 9.30 -12.45 -2.88
N ASP A 14 8.01 -12.61 -3.12
CA ASP A 14 7.38 -12.16 -4.38
C ASP A 14 7.44 -10.64 -4.54
N LEU A 15 7.25 -9.89 -3.44
CA LEU A 15 7.43 -8.45 -3.43
C LEU A 15 8.88 -8.09 -3.81
N LYS A 16 9.87 -8.75 -3.21
CA LYS A 16 11.28 -8.52 -3.52
C LYS A 16 11.58 -8.80 -5.00
N ILE A 17 11.15 -9.95 -5.53
CA ILE A 17 11.26 -10.29 -6.95
C ILE A 17 10.63 -9.20 -7.83
N THR A 18 9.42 -8.75 -7.46
CA THR A 18 8.72 -7.70 -8.19
C THR A 18 9.51 -6.39 -8.18
N LEU A 19 10.02 -5.95 -7.03
CA LEU A 19 10.81 -4.72 -6.90
C LEU A 19 12.13 -4.79 -7.68
N ASP A 20 12.80 -5.93 -7.66
CA ASP A 20 14.07 -6.16 -8.37
C ASP A 20 13.90 -6.17 -9.89
N SER A 21 12.72 -6.60 -10.38
CA SER A 21 12.36 -6.59 -11.81
C SER A 21 12.10 -5.18 -12.37
N LEU A 22 11.87 -4.18 -11.52
CA LEU A 22 11.57 -2.81 -11.95
C LEU A 22 12.84 -2.09 -12.44
N LYS A 23 12.90 -1.81 -13.75
CA LYS A 23 14.01 -1.10 -14.41
C LYS A 23 13.53 0.13 -15.21
N GLY A 24 14.49 0.98 -15.58
CA GLY A 24 14.27 2.17 -16.41
C GLY A 24 13.78 3.41 -15.65
N LYS A 25 13.48 4.48 -16.38
CA LYS A 25 13.21 5.84 -15.85
C LYS A 25 12.09 5.95 -14.80
N ASN A 26 11.19 4.98 -14.75
CA ASN A 26 10.05 4.98 -13.81
C ASN A 26 10.22 3.97 -12.66
N ALA A 27 11.36 3.28 -12.56
CA ALA A 27 11.56 2.22 -11.58
C ALA A 27 11.37 2.73 -10.16
N LEU A 28 12.01 3.85 -9.81
CA LEU A 28 11.94 4.44 -8.47
C LEU A 28 10.50 4.80 -8.07
N ARG A 29 9.78 5.50 -8.94
CA ARG A 29 8.34 5.79 -8.78
C ARG A 29 7.53 4.50 -8.54
N ASN A 30 7.73 3.49 -9.38
CA ASN A 30 6.97 2.25 -9.31
C ASN A 30 7.27 1.47 -8.02
N LYS A 31 8.52 1.48 -7.55
CA LYS A 31 8.91 0.91 -6.25
C LYS A 31 8.20 1.63 -5.11
N ALA A 32 8.26 2.97 -5.06
CA ALA A 32 7.56 3.77 -4.04
C ALA A 32 6.04 3.49 -4.01
N ILE A 33 5.40 3.33 -5.17
CA ILE A 33 3.97 2.98 -5.27
C ILE A 33 3.67 1.58 -4.68
N LEU A 34 4.48 0.57 -5.02
CA LEU A 34 4.30 -0.78 -4.48
C LEU A 34 4.53 -0.81 -2.97
N LEU A 35 5.58 -0.15 -2.50
CA LEU A 35 5.90 -0.06 -1.07
C LEU A 35 4.80 0.67 -0.30
N ALA A 36 4.23 1.75 -0.83
CA ALA A 36 3.07 2.40 -0.22
C ALA A 36 1.84 1.46 -0.13
N SER A 37 1.61 0.62 -1.14
CA SER A 37 0.55 -0.39 -1.06
C SER A 37 0.81 -1.45 0.02
N HIS A 38 2.06 -1.90 0.14
CA HIS A 38 2.46 -3.00 1.05
C HIS A 38 2.69 -2.55 2.48
N PHE A 39 3.24 -1.36 2.73
CA PHE A 39 3.66 -0.96 4.08
C PHE A 39 2.74 0.09 4.70
N MET A 40 1.92 0.76 3.90
CA MET A 40 0.90 1.69 4.40
C MET A 40 -0.53 1.18 4.14
N GLY A 41 -0.66 0.03 3.45
CA GLY A 41 -1.95 -0.59 3.19
C GLY A 41 -2.88 0.24 2.28
N LEU A 42 -2.33 1.12 1.44
CA LEU A 42 -3.14 2.04 0.63
C LEU A 42 -3.89 1.35 -0.51
N ARG A 43 -5.09 1.85 -0.81
CA ARG A 43 -5.83 1.52 -2.04
C ARG A 43 -5.23 2.30 -3.21
N ALA A 44 -5.34 1.76 -4.43
CA ALA A 44 -4.88 2.46 -5.64
C ALA A 44 -5.48 3.88 -5.81
N LYS A 45 -6.76 4.10 -5.46
CA LYS A 45 -7.35 5.44 -5.46
C LYS A 45 -6.65 6.38 -4.48
N GLU A 46 -6.36 5.90 -3.27
CA GLU A 46 -5.68 6.67 -2.22
C GLU A 46 -4.27 7.04 -2.70
N ILE A 47 -3.50 6.07 -3.20
CA ILE A 47 -2.16 6.31 -3.77
C ILE A 47 -2.21 7.34 -4.90
N ALA A 48 -3.16 7.19 -5.84
CA ALA A 48 -3.30 8.09 -6.98
C ALA A 48 -3.70 9.53 -6.59
N SER A 49 -4.28 9.71 -5.40
CA SER A 49 -4.78 11.01 -4.94
C SER A 49 -3.81 11.76 -4.03
N LEU A 50 -2.76 11.10 -3.52
CA LEU A 50 -1.76 11.72 -2.64
C LEU A 50 -1.07 12.89 -3.34
N LYS A 51 -0.82 13.94 -2.57
CA LYS A 51 -0.01 15.10 -2.95
C LYS A 51 1.32 15.08 -2.22
N MET A 52 2.30 15.82 -2.73
CA MET A 52 3.61 15.94 -2.09
C MET A 52 3.49 16.43 -0.65
N GLY A 53 2.68 17.46 -0.40
CA GLY A 53 2.50 18.03 0.93
C GLY A 53 1.79 17.12 1.93
N ASP A 54 1.13 16.05 1.47
CA ASP A 54 0.55 15.03 2.36
C ASP A 54 1.65 14.16 3.00
N VAL A 55 2.79 14.01 2.31
CA VAL A 55 3.85 13.05 2.65
C VAL A 55 5.16 13.74 3.03
N TYR A 56 5.42 14.93 2.51
CA TYR A 56 6.65 15.69 2.72
C TYR A 56 6.35 17.04 3.36
N ASP A 57 7.11 17.38 4.40
CA ASP A 57 7.10 18.70 5.00
C ASP A 57 8.18 19.56 4.32
N PHE A 58 7.76 20.41 3.39
CA PHE A 58 8.65 21.30 2.65
C PHE A 58 9.31 22.38 3.52
N LYS A 59 8.78 22.69 4.72
CA LYS A 59 9.38 23.68 5.60
C LYS A 59 10.57 23.11 6.36
N ASN A 60 10.42 21.86 6.81
CA ASN A 60 11.44 21.16 7.60
C ASN A 60 12.29 20.21 6.76
N GLU A 61 11.97 20.06 5.46
CA GLU A 61 12.63 19.18 4.49
C GLU A 61 12.65 17.69 4.88
N ILE A 62 11.63 17.23 5.61
CA ILE A 62 11.52 15.86 6.12
C ILE A 62 10.28 15.12 5.58
N LEU A 63 10.41 13.80 5.49
CA LEU A 63 9.26 12.92 5.33
C LEU A 63 8.40 12.90 6.60
N LYS A 64 7.08 12.87 6.43
CA LYS A 64 6.12 12.71 7.51
C LYS A 64 5.93 11.23 7.82
N ASP A 65 5.95 10.90 9.11
CA ASP A 65 5.68 9.54 9.60
C ASP A 65 4.19 9.20 9.50
N THR A 66 3.35 10.20 9.75
CA THR A 66 1.89 10.08 9.72
C THR A 66 1.34 10.86 8.54
N ILE A 67 0.60 10.17 7.68
CA ILE A 67 -0.03 10.73 6.49
C ILE A 67 -1.54 10.69 6.68
N ARG A 68 -2.18 11.87 6.67
CA ARG A 68 -3.62 12.00 6.80
C ARG A 68 -4.28 11.87 5.43
N LEU A 69 -4.94 10.74 5.19
CA LEU A 69 -5.73 10.57 3.97
C LEU A 69 -7.01 11.40 4.09
N LEU A 70 -7.17 12.36 3.20
CA LEU A 70 -8.37 13.20 3.14
C LEU A 70 -9.60 12.37 2.78
N ALA A 71 -10.76 12.80 3.28
CA ALA A 71 -12.05 12.15 3.03
C ALA A 71 -12.34 11.96 1.53
N ALA A 72 -11.94 12.91 0.67
CA ALA A 72 -12.05 12.82 -0.78
C ALA A 72 -11.30 11.61 -1.40
N TYR A 73 -10.25 11.15 -0.72
CA TYR A 73 -9.36 10.08 -1.20
C TYR A 73 -9.89 8.69 -0.83
N THR A 74 -10.72 8.59 0.22
CA THR A 74 -11.22 7.33 0.73
C THR A 74 -12.61 6.98 0.16
N LYS A 75 -12.98 5.70 0.22
CA LYS A 75 -14.37 5.27 -0.05
C LYS A 75 -15.17 5.53 1.22
N GLY A 76 -16.23 6.34 1.13
CA GLY A 76 -17.12 6.66 2.26
C GLY A 76 -16.83 7.99 2.97
N ASN A 77 -15.96 8.84 2.42
CA ASN A 77 -15.73 10.21 2.88
C ASN A 77 -15.28 10.32 4.34
N LYS A 78 -14.42 9.39 4.79
CA LYS A 78 -13.83 9.40 6.15
C LYS A 78 -12.34 9.67 6.10
N TYR A 79 -11.86 10.49 7.02
CA TYR A 79 -10.41 10.63 7.25
C TYR A 79 -9.87 9.35 7.88
N ARG A 80 -8.65 8.98 7.50
CA ARG A 80 -7.87 7.96 8.22
C ARG A 80 -6.40 8.31 8.13
N GLU A 81 -5.67 7.95 9.17
CA GLU A 81 -4.21 8.06 9.18
C GLU A 81 -3.60 6.76 8.67
N VAL A 82 -2.46 6.90 8.01
CA VAL A 82 -1.59 5.80 7.62
C VAL A 82 -0.16 6.19 7.97
N PHE A 83 0.66 5.18 8.21
CA PHE A 83 1.99 5.37 8.75
C PHE A 83 3.03 4.90 7.74
N LEU A 84 4.00 5.76 7.42
CA LEU A 84 5.14 5.45 6.57
C LEU A 84 6.35 5.21 7.48
N LEU A 85 6.41 4.02 8.09
CA LEU A 85 7.41 3.69 9.12
C LEU A 85 8.45 2.66 8.68
N ASP A 86 8.19 1.90 7.61
CA ASP A 86 9.13 0.92 7.08
C ASP A 86 10.34 1.62 6.42
N ASP A 87 11.55 1.26 6.81
CA ASP A 87 12.79 1.92 6.37
C ASP A 87 12.99 1.86 4.86
N THR A 88 12.64 0.74 4.23
CA THR A 88 12.76 0.56 2.78
C THR A 88 11.72 1.44 2.06
N ALA A 89 10.48 1.48 2.56
CA ALA A 89 9.44 2.35 2.03
C ALA A 89 9.79 3.84 2.20
N ARG A 90 10.33 4.22 3.36
CA ARG A 90 10.75 5.60 3.67
C ARG A 90 11.87 6.07 2.76
N SER A 91 12.98 5.35 2.72
CA SER A 91 14.13 5.69 1.87
C SER A 91 13.74 5.77 0.40
N THR A 92 13.00 4.78 -0.11
CA THR A 92 12.53 4.79 -1.51
C THR A 92 11.58 5.95 -1.81
N MET A 93 10.69 6.31 -0.87
CA MET A 93 9.79 7.45 -1.04
C MET A 93 10.56 8.77 -1.05
N GLN A 94 11.55 8.91 -0.16
CA GLN A 94 12.41 10.09 -0.08
C GLN A 94 13.20 10.26 -1.38
N ASP A 95 13.89 9.22 -1.83
CA ASP A 95 14.64 9.23 -3.10
C ASP A 95 13.73 9.62 -4.27
N TYR A 96 12.51 9.10 -4.31
CA TYR A 96 11.55 9.44 -5.34
C TYR A 96 11.16 10.92 -5.31
N ILE A 97 10.84 11.47 -4.14
CA ILE A 97 10.46 12.88 -3.98
C ILE A 97 11.62 13.79 -4.37
N LEU A 98 12.84 13.49 -3.89
CA LEU A 98 14.04 14.28 -4.19
C LEU A 98 14.46 14.20 -5.66
N SER A 99 14.15 13.09 -6.34
CA SER A 99 14.41 12.95 -7.79
C SER A 99 13.52 13.84 -8.66
N ARG A 100 12.47 14.46 -8.09
CA ARG A 100 11.51 15.27 -8.84
C ARG A 100 11.81 16.77 -8.71
N PRO A 101 11.91 17.49 -9.85
CA PRO A 101 12.13 18.94 -9.85
C PRO A 101 10.85 19.74 -9.53
N ASP A 102 9.66 19.14 -9.63
CA ASP A 102 8.38 19.82 -9.42
C ASP A 102 7.89 19.70 -7.96
N GLN A 103 8.28 20.67 -7.13
CA GLN A 103 8.26 20.59 -5.67
C GLN A 103 7.20 21.48 -4.98
N GLY A 104 5.96 21.42 -5.44
CA GLY A 104 4.85 22.12 -4.77
C GLY A 104 4.12 21.22 -3.77
N PRO A 105 3.73 21.70 -2.57
CA PRO A 105 2.88 20.93 -1.64
C PRO A 105 1.58 20.41 -2.27
N SER A 106 1.02 21.16 -3.23
CA SER A 106 -0.20 20.80 -3.95
C SER A 106 0.02 19.86 -5.14
N ALA A 107 1.27 19.61 -5.54
CA ALA A 107 1.59 18.77 -6.68
C ALA A 107 1.22 17.30 -6.41
N PRO A 108 0.74 16.54 -7.43
CA PRO A 108 0.50 15.12 -7.27
C PRO A 108 1.79 14.39 -6.87
N LEU A 109 1.71 13.54 -5.85
CA LEU A 109 2.85 12.76 -5.38
C LEU A 109 3.35 11.83 -6.47
N PHE A 110 2.45 11.21 -7.24
CA PHE A 110 2.82 10.30 -8.33
C PHE A 110 2.32 10.78 -9.69
N LEU A 111 3.23 10.86 -10.66
CA LEU A 111 2.92 11.17 -12.05
C LEU A 111 3.04 9.94 -12.95
N SER A 112 2.16 9.87 -13.95
CA SER A 112 2.17 8.87 -15.00
C SER A 112 3.40 9.04 -15.92
N GLN A 113 3.57 8.10 -16.87
CA GLN A 113 4.63 8.21 -17.88
C GLN A 113 4.47 9.46 -18.78
N LYS A 114 3.26 10.04 -18.83
CA LYS A 114 2.94 11.27 -19.57
C LYS A 114 3.07 12.53 -18.70
N LEU A 115 3.66 12.42 -17.51
CA LEU A 115 3.79 13.52 -16.53
C LEU A 115 2.45 14.12 -16.08
N THR A 116 1.37 13.33 -16.15
CA THR A 116 0.05 13.70 -15.67
C THR A 116 -0.32 12.93 -14.40
N PRO A 117 -1.23 13.44 -13.54
CA PRO A 117 -1.70 12.70 -12.38
C PRO A 117 -2.27 11.33 -12.76
N PHE A 118 -2.09 10.33 -11.90
CA PHE A 118 -2.77 9.05 -12.07
C PHE A 118 -4.27 9.20 -11.77
N THR A 119 -5.10 8.54 -12.57
CA THR A 119 -6.45 8.19 -12.16
C THR A 119 -6.42 6.89 -11.35
N ALA A 120 -7.45 6.63 -10.54
CA ALA A 120 -7.57 5.36 -9.81
C ALA A 120 -7.44 4.14 -10.75
N ASN A 121 -8.14 4.17 -11.89
CA ASN A 121 -8.12 3.06 -12.87
C ASN A 121 -6.74 2.86 -13.50
N THR A 122 -6.03 3.96 -13.84
CA THR A 122 -4.68 3.85 -14.43
C THR A 122 -3.65 3.38 -13.41
N MET A 123 -3.77 3.81 -12.14
CA MET A 123 -2.97 3.29 -11.03
C MET A 123 -3.22 1.78 -10.83
N GLN A 124 -4.48 1.35 -10.80
CA GLN A 124 -4.83 -0.07 -10.65
C GLN A 124 -4.24 -0.94 -11.77
N ARG A 125 -4.42 -0.51 -13.02
CA ARG A 125 -3.87 -1.21 -14.20
C ARG A 125 -2.35 -1.25 -14.17
N MET A 126 -1.72 -0.14 -13.80
CA MET A 126 -0.26 -0.06 -13.74
C MET A 126 0.32 -1.00 -12.67
N ILE A 127 -0.26 -1.06 -11.46
CA ILE A 127 0.15 -2.02 -10.43
C ILE A 127 -0.05 -3.47 -10.91
N GLY A 128 -1.21 -3.79 -11.49
CA GLY A 128 -1.47 -5.13 -12.03
C GLY A 128 -0.48 -5.52 -13.15
N ASN A 129 -0.12 -4.59 -14.01
CA ASN A 129 0.87 -4.81 -15.06
C ASN A 129 2.28 -5.02 -14.49
N ILE A 130 2.64 -4.36 -13.38
CA ILE A 130 3.93 -4.59 -12.71
C ILE A 130 4.01 -6.03 -12.21
N TYR A 131 3.00 -6.51 -11.48
CA TYR A 131 2.96 -7.89 -11.00
C TYR A 131 2.99 -8.90 -12.17
N LYS A 132 2.18 -8.66 -13.20
CA LYS A 132 2.16 -9.50 -14.41
C LYS A 132 3.54 -9.60 -15.07
N LYS A 133 4.30 -8.50 -15.12
CA LYS A 133 5.66 -8.49 -15.71
C LYS A 133 6.69 -9.23 -14.86
N ALA A 134 6.47 -9.33 -13.56
CA ALA A 134 7.29 -10.09 -12.63
C ALA A 134 6.87 -11.56 -12.52
N ASP A 135 5.88 -12.00 -13.32
CA ASP A 135 5.24 -13.32 -13.23
C ASP A 135 4.65 -13.63 -11.84
N ILE A 136 4.24 -12.59 -11.12
CA ILE A 136 3.59 -12.70 -9.82
C ILE A 136 2.09 -12.52 -9.99
N ASN A 137 1.29 -13.44 -9.43
CA ASN A 137 -0.15 -13.28 -9.36
C ASN A 137 -0.51 -12.16 -8.36
N GLY A 138 -0.63 -10.93 -8.84
CA GLY A 138 -0.91 -9.77 -8.02
C GLY A 138 -1.81 -8.75 -8.70
N THR A 139 -2.58 -8.03 -7.89
CA THR A 139 -3.43 -6.92 -8.32
C THR A 139 -3.17 -5.68 -7.47
N SER A 140 -3.82 -4.56 -7.81
CA SER A 140 -3.76 -3.34 -7.00
C SER A 140 -4.21 -3.49 -5.54
N HIS A 141 -4.95 -4.55 -5.20
CA HIS A 141 -5.37 -4.83 -3.82
C HIS A 141 -4.46 -5.83 -3.11
N SER A 142 -3.53 -6.48 -3.83
CA SER A 142 -2.68 -7.53 -3.28
C SER A 142 -1.72 -7.01 -2.22
N GLY A 143 -1.06 -5.86 -2.46
CA GLY A 143 -0.14 -5.28 -1.46
C GLY A 143 -0.84 -4.91 -0.15
N ARG A 144 -2.03 -4.31 -0.27
CA ARG A 144 -2.89 -4.03 0.88
C ARG A 144 -3.35 -5.29 1.61
N ARG A 145 -3.68 -6.37 0.88
CA ARG A 145 -3.99 -7.66 1.50
C ARG A 145 -2.78 -8.19 2.27
N SER A 146 -1.59 -8.15 1.67
CA SER A 146 -0.35 -8.56 2.33
C SER A 146 -0.09 -7.76 3.61
N PHE A 147 -0.34 -6.44 3.59
CA PHE A 147 -0.29 -5.61 4.80
C PHE A 147 -1.25 -6.09 5.88
N ALA A 148 -2.54 -6.29 5.54
CA ALA A 148 -3.53 -6.77 6.50
C ALA A 148 -3.15 -8.15 7.07
N THR A 149 -2.68 -9.06 6.22
CA THR A 149 -2.20 -10.39 6.65
C THR A 149 -1.00 -10.29 7.59
N ARG A 150 -0.04 -9.38 7.34
CA ARG A 150 1.08 -9.14 8.28
C ARG A 150 0.58 -8.64 9.63
N LEU A 151 -0.31 -7.64 9.67
CA LEU A 151 -0.87 -7.14 10.93
C LEU A 151 -1.54 -8.27 11.74
N ILE A 152 -2.31 -9.14 11.06
CA ILE A 152 -2.96 -10.29 11.70
C ILE A 152 -1.94 -11.28 12.28
N ARG A 153 -0.86 -11.57 11.54
CA ARG A 153 0.22 -12.47 11.99
C ARG A 153 0.98 -11.90 13.19
N HIS A 154 1.09 -10.58 13.29
CA HIS A 154 1.66 -9.88 14.44
C HIS A 154 0.65 -9.64 15.58
N ASN A 155 -0.51 -10.32 15.58
CA ASN A 155 -1.53 -10.23 16.62
C ASN A 155 -2.05 -8.79 16.88
N VAL A 156 -2.01 -7.93 15.87
CA VAL A 156 -2.68 -6.63 15.95
C VAL A 156 -4.19 -6.88 16.06
N ASP A 157 -4.85 -6.17 16.95
CA ASP A 157 -6.27 -6.36 17.19
C ASP A 157 -7.11 -5.96 15.96
N ILE A 158 -8.27 -6.61 15.81
CA ILE A 158 -9.11 -6.47 14.62
C ILE A 158 -9.66 -5.05 14.43
N TYR A 159 -9.84 -4.29 15.50
CA TYR A 159 -10.31 -2.90 15.44
C TYR A 159 -9.21 -1.98 14.93
N SER A 160 -7.98 -2.13 15.41
CA SER A 160 -6.81 -1.42 14.88
C SER A 160 -6.60 -1.74 13.40
N ILE A 161 -6.70 -3.01 13.00
CA ILE A 161 -6.63 -3.40 11.58
C ILE A 161 -7.75 -2.73 10.78
N GLN A 162 -8.99 -2.73 11.29
CA GLN A 162 -10.12 -2.10 10.60
C GLN A 162 -9.88 -0.60 10.37
N GLN A 163 -9.33 0.11 11.37
CA GLN A 163 -9.01 1.54 11.28
C GLN A 163 -7.85 1.79 10.30
N LEU A 164 -6.75 1.03 10.43
CA LEU A 164 -5.60 1.07 9.51
C LEU A 164 -5.96 0.70 8.07
N MET A 165 -7.07 -0.01 7.88
CA MET A 165 -7.63 -0.30 6.57
C MET A 165 -8.67 0.75 6.14
N GLY A 166 -9.36 1.41 7.07
CA GLY A 166 -10.54 2.20 6.73
C GLY A 166 -11.61 1.31 6.09
N HIS A 167 -11.88 0.15 6.72
CA HIS A 167 -13.04 -0.68 6.39
C HIS A 167 -14.26 -0.19 7.16
N SER A 168 -15.37 0.05 6.45
CA SER A 168 -16.63 0.47 7.08
C SER A 168 -17.31 -0.65 7.88
N SER A 169 -16.92 -1.91 7.66
CA SER A 169 -17.43 -3.08 8.36
C SER A 169 -16.29 -3.99 8.81
N ILE A 170 -16.42 -4.50 10.03
CA ILE A 170 -15.55 -5.53 10.62
C ILE A 170 -15.62 -6.84 9.83
N MET A 171 -16.75 -7.15 9.18
CA MET A 171 -16.89 -8.40 8.39
C MET A 171 -15.85 -8.48 7.26
N THR A 172 -15.52 -7.35 6.62
CA THR A 172 -14.46 -7.29 5.60
C THR A 172 -13.09 -7.59 6.20
N THR A 173 -12.87 -7.26 7.47
CA THR A 173 -11.64 -7.57 8.20
C THR A 173 -11.61 -9.02 8.70
N GLN A 174 -12.75 -9.56 9.18
CA GLN A 174 -12.91 -10.95 9.63
C GLN A 174 -12.59 -11.96 8.53
N GLU A 175 -12.95 -11.65 7.28
CA GLU A 175 -12.60 -12.48 6.13
C GLU A 175 -11.09 -12.76 5.98
N TYR A 176 -10.22 -11.93 6.57
CA TYR A 176 -8.77 -12.14 6.56
C TYR A 176 -8.26 -12.95 7.76
N PHE A 177 -9.01 -13.01 8.86
CA PHE A 177 -8.59 -13.66 10.11
C PHE A 177 -8.87 -15.17 10.09
N VAL A 178 -9.95 -15.59 9.42
CA VAL A 178 -10.48 -16.96 9.49
C VAL A 178 -9.75 -17.96 8.57
N SER A 179 -8.89 -17.51 7.66
CA SER A 179 -8.43 -18.36 6.54
C SER A 179 -7.00 -18.95 6.65
N ASP A 180 -6.28 -18.83 7.76
CA ASP A 180 -4.92 -19.37 7.89
C ASP A 180 -4.84 -20.46 8.99
N PRO A 181 -5.03 -21.76 8.65
CA PRO A 181 -4.93 -22.87 9.60
C PRO A 181 -3.58 -22.96 10.31
N ASN A 182 -2.49 -22.51 9.68
CA ASN A 182 -1.17 -22.52 10.32
C ASN A 182 -1.10 -21.47 11.43
N LEU A 183 -1.72 -20.30 11.22
CA LEU A 183 -1.83 -19.28 12.26
C LEU A 183 -2.66 -19.78 13.45
N LEU A 184 -3.73 -20.53 13.20
CA LEU A 184 -4.51 -21.16 14.28
C LEU A 184 -3.67 -22.18 15.05
N LYS A 185 -2.90 -23.02 14.36
CA LYS A 185 -2.00 -23.99 15.00
C LYS A 185 -0.94 -23.31 15.85
N GLU A 186 -0.32 -22.24 15.38
CA GLU A 186 0.67 -21.46 16.14
C GLU A 186 0.04 -20.85 17.41
N LYS A 187 -1.16 -20.28 17.28
CA LYS A 187 -1.89 -19.71 18.43
C LYS A 187 -2.21 -20.76 19.49
N VAL A 188 -2.66 -21.95 19.07
CA VAL A 188 -2.93 -23.06 20.01
C VAL A 188 -1.63 -23.54 20.66
N LEU A 189 -0.53 -23.63 19.91
CA LEU A 189 0.77 -24.04 20.46
C LEU A 189 1.26 -23.09 21.57
N LYS A 190 1.04 -21.77 21.42
CA LYS A 190 1.39 -20.76 22.43
C LYS A 190 0.58 -20.86 23.73
N LEU A 191 -0.56 -21.56 23.74
CA LEU A 191 -1.32 -21.82 24.97
C LEU A 191 -0.78 -23.02 25.76
N SER A 192 0.07 -23.84 25.13
CA SER A 192 0.66 -25.06 25.73
C SER A 192 2.06 -24.82 26.30
N GLN A 193 2.51 -23.57 26.34
CA GLN A 193 3.78 -23.12 26.94
C GLN A 193 3.47 -22.22 28.14
#